data_AF-A0A1I7WM22-F1
#
_entry.id   AF-A0A1I7WM22-F1
#
_cell.length_a   1.000
_cell.length_b   1.000
_cell.length_c   1.000
_cell.angle_alpha   90.00
_cell.angle_beta   90.00
_cell.angle_gamma   90.00
#
_symmetry.space_group_name_H-M   'P 1'
#
loop_
_entity.id
_entity.type
_entity.pdbx_description
1 polymer ?
#
loop_
_entity_poly.entity_id
_entity_poly.type
_entity_poly.pdbx_seq_one_letter_code
_entity_poly.pdbx_strand_id
1 'polypeptide(L)'
;MLSTILLPPVKMDSCRKYSTSQKQGDHSTSQSSTTTENIEEIGPVSNRGYWDNQIQFILSCLGLAVGLGNIWRFPAMAYENGGSAFLLPYITCALLFGLPMTYLEFIIGQYTNSGPSMTFRNYFPAFQGIGWAMTLISTTLSVYYTVIIAWSGVYMASIYTGNIETWGRCDNAWNSDSEQVAYTYLSHY
;
A
#
# COMPACT_ATOMS: atom_id res chain seq x y z
N MET A 1 -32.93 -7.81 0.40
CA MET A 1 -31.49 -8.06 0.18
C MET A 1 -30.71 -6.75 -0.03
N LEU A 2 -30.94 -5.73 0.81
CA LEU A 2 -30.24 -4.44 0.70
C LEU A 2 -30.23 -3.64 2.04
N SER A 3 -30.27 -4.34 3.18
CA SER A 3 -30.41 -3.68 4.51
C SER A 3 -29.41 -4.11 5.58
N THR A 4 -28.28 -4.73 5.22
CA THR A 4 -27.30 -5.22 6.22
C THR A 4 -26.06 -4.34 6.37
N ILE A 5 -26.05 -3.09 5.87
CA ILE A 5 -24.89 -2.17 5.95
C ILE A 5 -24.90 -1.24 7.19
N LEU A 6 -25.92 -1.31 8.05
CA LEU A 6 -25.94 -0.55 9.30
C LEU A 6 -25.58 -1.44 10.49
N LEU A 7 -24.30 -1.72 10.66
CA LEU A 7 -23.78 -2.08 11.99
C LEU A 7 -23.64 -0.78 12.80
N PRO A 8 -24.26 -0.68 13.99
CA PRO A 8 -24.13 0.49 14.84
C PRO A 8 -22.68 0.66 15.35
N PRO A 9 -22.27 1.89 15.71
CA PRO A 9 -20.94 2.15 16.27
C PRO A 9 -20.75 1.39 17.58
N VAL A 10 -19.68 0.60 17.66
CA VAL A 10 -19.25 -0.09 18.88
C VAL A 10 -18.84 0.96 19.91
N LYS A 11 -19.65 1.17 20.96
CA LYS A 11 -19.28 1.99 22.12
C LYS A 11 -18.29 1.23 22.99
N MET A 12 -17.14 1.84 23.27
CA MET A 12 -16.00 1.24 23.97
C MET A 12 -15.70 1.99 25.29
N ASP A 13 -16.62 1.93 26.27
CA ASP A 13 -16.47 2.65 27.55
C ASP A 13 -15.76 1.85 28.67
N SER A 14 -15.34 0.60 28.43
CA SER A 14 -14.85 -0.28 29.52
C SER A 14 -13.33 -0.46 29.65
N CYS A 15 -12.50 -0.02 28.69
CA CYS A 15 -11.05 -0.30 28.73
C CYS A 15 -10.18 0.84 29.28
N ARG A 16 -10.76 1.92 29.83
CA ARG A 16 -10.01 3.09 30.34
C ARG A 16 -9.47 2.91 31.76
N LYS A 17 -9.98 1.95 32.54
CA LYS A 17 -9.71 1.88 33.99
C LYS A 17 -8.36 1.28 34.40
N TYR A 18 -7.57 0.71 33.48
CA TYR A 18 -6.30 0.09 33.85
C TYR A 18 -5.09 1.05 33.83
N SER A 19 -5.18 2.18 33.12
CA SER A 19 -4.03 3.09 32.91
C SER A 19 -3.95 4.27 33.91
N THR A 20 -5.02 4.57 34.65
CA THR A 20 -5.14 5.85 35.39
C THR A 20 -4.54 5.82 36.80
N SER A 21 -3.88 4.75 37.22
CA SER A 21 -3.47 4.56 38.63
C SER A 21 -2.00 4.89 38.95
N GLN A 22 -1.23 5.45 38.01
CA GLN A 22 0.19 5.78 38.23
C GLN A 22 0.53 7.15 37.63
N LYS A 23 0.86 8.11 38.52
CA LYS A 23 1.49 9.45 38.33
C LYS A 23 0.57 10.68 38.39
N GLN A 24 0.35 11.11 39.64
CA GLN A 24 -0.03 12.45 40.09
C GLN A 24 1.20 13.09 40.78
N GLY A 25 1.48 14.37 40.49
CA GLY A 25 2.46 15.27 41.15
C GLY A 25 3.61 15.74 40.22
N ASP A 26 4.05 17.00 40.08
CA ASP A 26 3.78 18.33 40.68
C ASP A 26 4.38 19.42 39.71
N HIS A 27 3.68 20.53 39.38
CA HIS A 27 3.88 21.96 39.78
C HIS A 27 4.95 22.86 39.04
N SER A 28 4.44 23.73 38.14
CA SER A 28 4.66 25.20 37.92
C SER A 28 5.97 25.89 37.41
N THR A 29 5.80 26.62 36.28
CA THR A 29 6.10 28.07 36.03
C THR A 29 7.47 28.60 35.50
N SER A 30 7.36 29.35 34.39
CA SER A 30 8.11 30.53 33.88
C SER A 30 9.26 30.41 32.84
N GLN A 31 9.19 31.34 31.89
CA GLN A 31 9.85 31.48 30.58
C GLN A 31 11.34 31.89 30.62
N SER A 32 12.15 31.46 29.63
CA SER A 32 13.18 32.31 29.00
C SER A 32 13.73 31.68 27.71
N SER A 33 13.88 32.50 26.67
CA SER A 33 14.25 32.14 25.30
C SER A 33 15.74 31.83 25.13
N THR A 34 16.12 30.69 24.55
CA THR A 34 17.39 30.54 23.81
C THR A 34 17.26 29.43 22.76
N THR A 35 17.64 29.78 21.53
CA THR A 35 17.72 28.95 20.32
C THR A 35 18.51 27.65 20.54
N THR A 36 17.90 26.48 20.42
CA THR A 36 18.57 25.20 20.11
C THR A 36 17.53 24.21 19.54
N GLU A 37 17.92 23.50 18.48
CA GLU A 37 17.28 22.36 17.79
C GLU A 37 16.00 21.77 18.44
N ASN A 38 14.85 21.90 17.76
CA ASN A 38 13.65 21.15 18.13
C ASN A 38 13.81 19.69 17.69
N ILE A 39 14.44 18.87 18.52
CA ILE A 39 14.08 17.45 18.61
C ILE A 39 12.63 17.47 19.09
N GLU A 40 11.72 17.14 18.20
CA GLU A 40 10.31 16.97 18.50
C GLU A 40 10.21 15.92 19.61
N GLU A 41 9.98 16.37 20.85
CA GLU A 41 9.69 15.47 21.96
C GLU A 41 8.52 14.58 21.53
N ILE A 42 8.77 13.27 21.49
CA ILE A 42 7.73 12.27 21.30
C ILE A 42 6.88 12.28 22.58
N GLY A 43 5.97 13.26 22.66
CA GLY A 43 4.92 13.29 23.67
C GLY A 43 4.13 11.99 23.62
N PRO A 44 3.42 11.62 24.70
CA PRO A 44 2.65 10.38 24.73
C PRO A 44 1.70 10.35 23.54
N VAL A 45 1.97 9.47 22.58
CA VAL A 45 1.22 9.29 21.33
C VAL A 45 -0.21 8.90 21.70
N SER A 46 -1.07 9.90 21.89
CA SER A 46 -2.39 9.72 22.53
C SER A 46 -3.49 10.45 21.79
N ASN A 47 -3.53 10.27 20.47
CA ASN A 47 -4.78 10.01 19.76
C ASN A 47 -4.46 9.48 18.36
N ARG A 48 -4.97 8.30 18.01
CA ARG A 48 -4.90 7.82 16.63
C ARG A 48 -5.77 8.75 15.78
N GLY A 49 -5.22 9.25 14.68
CA GLY A 49 -6.00 10.04 13.72
C GLY A 49 -7.16 9.23 13.14
N TYR A 50 -8.33 9.85 13.05
CA TYR A 50 -9.49 9.32 12.32
C TYR A 50 -9.50 9.89 10.90
N TRP A 51 -10.13 9.17 9.98
CA TRP A 51 -10.40 9.69 8.65
C TRP A 51 -11.45 10.78 8.73
N ASP A 52 -11.18 11.93 8.12
CA ASP A 52 -12.11 13.06 8.08
C ASP A 52 -13.34 12.74 7.22
N ASN A 53 -13.15 11.95 6.16
CA ASN A 53 -14.22 11.55 5.24
C ASN A 53 -14.15 10.06 4.85
N GLN A 54 -15.30 9.40 4.79
CA GLN A 54 -15.41 8.00 4.35
C GLN A 54 -14.96 7.80 2.89
N ILE A 55 -15.13 8.81 2.04
CA ILE A 55 -14.68 8.77 0.64
C ILE A 55 -13.14 8.71 0.56
N GLN A 56 -12.42 9.44 1.41
CA GLN A 56 -10.95 9.40 1.47
C GLN A 56 -10.46 7.99 1.84
N PHE A 57 -11.15 7.33 2.78
CA PHE A 57 -10.87 5.95 3.13
C PHE A 57 -11.10 4.99 1.96
N ILE A 58 -12.26 5.08 1.29
CA ILE A 58 -12.58 4.22 0.14
C ILE A 58 -11.60 4.44 -1.02
N LEU A 59 -11.24 5.69 -1.31
CA LEU A 59 -10.24 6.02 -2.33
C LEU A 59 -8.87 5.44 -1.99
N SER A 60 -8.47 5.47 -0.72
CA SER A 60 -7.21 4.86 -0.25
C SER A 60 -7.25 3.34 -0.43
N CYS A 61 -8.36 2.68 -0.08
CA CYS A 61 -8.55 1.26 -0.28
C CYS A 61 -8.57 0.87 -1.77
N LEU A 62 -9.19 1.69 -2.63
CA LEU A 62 -9.23 1.45 -4.06
C LEU A 62 -7.85 1.61 -4.68
N GLY A 63 -7.07 2.60 -4.24
CA GLY A 63 -5.67 2.78 -4.65
C GLY A 63 -4.77 1.61 -4.25
N LEU A 64 -5.04 0.96 -3.11
CA LEU A 64 -4.37 -0.29 -2.73
C LEU A 64 -4.84 -1.50 -3.56
N ALA A 65 -6.12 -1.55 -3.92
CA ALA A 65 -6.71 -2.68 -4.64
C ALA A 65 -6.34 -2.70 -6.14
N VAL A 66 -6.23 -1.54 -6.77
CA VAL A 66 -5.91 -1.39 -8.19
C VAL A 66 -4.40 -1.19 -8.36
N GLY A 67 -3.66 -2.27 -8.56
CA GLY A 67 -2.21 -2.23 -8.81
C GLY A 67 -1.84 -2.30 -10.30
N LEU A 68 -0.69 -1.73 -10.66
CA LEU A 68 -0.03 -1.89 -11.98
C LEU A 68 0.08 -3.36 -12.40
N GLY A 69 0.32 -4.26 -11.42
CA GLY A 69 0.37 -5.69 -11.65
C GLY A 69 -0.93 -6.29 -12.19
N ASN A 70 -2.09 -5.74 -11.81
CA ASN A 70 -3.38 -6.22 -12.34
C ASN A 70 -3.55 -5.88 -13.81
N ILE A 71 -2.92 -4.82 -14.31
CA ILE A 71 -3.09 -4.33 -15.68
C ILE A 71 -2.36 -5.23 -16.68
N TRP A 72 -1.13 -5.66 -16.38
CA TRP A 72 -0.36 -6.48 -17.34
C TRP A 72 -0.44 -7.99 -17.06
N ARG A 73 -0.62 -8.41 -15.81
CA ARG A 73 -0.57 -9.84 -15.46
C ARG A 73 -1.87 -10.53 -15.83
N PHE A 74 -3.00 -9.86 -15.61
CA PHE A 74 -4.31 -10.42 -15.89
C PHE A 74 -4.51 -10.69 -17.40
N PRO A 75 -4.20 -9.76 -18.33
CA PRO A 75 -4.33 -10.05 -19.75
C PRO A 75 -3.40 -11.15 -20.24
N ALA A 76 -2.15 -11.18 -19.76
CA ALA A 76 -1.19 -12.21 -20.12
C ALA A 76 -1.68 -13.60 -19.69
N MET A 77 -2.13 -13.75 -18.44
CA MET A 77 -2.63 -15.01 -17.91
C MET A 77 -3.94 -15.43 -18.57
N ALA A 78 -4.84 -14.49 -18.86
CA ALA A 78 -6.07 -14.78 -19.58
C ALA A 78 -5.77 -15.27 -21.01
N TYR A 79 -4.84 -14.62 -21.72
CA TYR A 79 -4.47 -15.02 -23.08
C TYR A 79 -3.95 -16.46 -23.16
N GLU A 80 -3.08 -16.86 -22.22
CA GLU A 80 -2.50 -18.21 -22.18
C GLU A 80 -3.51 -19.30 -21.77
N ASN A 81 -4.54 -18.96 -20.98
CA ASN A 81 -5.49 -19.93 -20.41
C ASN A 81 -6.86 -19.95 -21.12
N GLY A 82 -6.92 -19.57 -22.40
CA GLY A 82 -8.16 -19.63 -23.19
C GLY A 82 -9.07 -18.40 -23.06
N GLY A 83 -8.49 -17.24 -22.74
CA GLY A 83 -9.14 -15.93 -22.75
C GLY A 83 -10.24 -15.80 -21.70
N SER A 84 -11.48 -15.61 -22.18
CA SER A 84 -12.65 -15.38 -21.34
C SER A 84 -13.13 -16.63 -20.59
N ALA A 85 -12.79 -17.84 -21.03
CA ALA A 85 -13.13 -19.07 -20.30
C ALA A 85 -12.42 -19.13 -18.93
N PHE A 86 -11.24 -18.53 -18.81
CA PHE A 86 -10.47 -18.42 -17.57
C PHE A 86 -11.06 -17.40 -16.58
N LEU A 87 -11.89 -16.44 -17.04
CA LEU A 87 -12.50 -15.46 -16.14
C LEU A 87 -13.47 -16.09 -15.13
N LEU A 88 -14.19 -17.13 -15.52
CA LEU A 88 -15.20 -17.76 -14.67
C LEU A 88 -14.60 -18.37 -13.39
N PRO A 89 -13.57 -19.24 -13.45
CA PRO A 89 -12.91 -19.72 -12.24
C PRO A 89 -12.19 -18.59 -11.47
N TYR A 90 -11.60 -17.61 -12.18
CA TYR A 90 -10.94 -16.48 -11.54
C TYR A 90 -11.89 -15.65 -10.67
N ILE A 91 -13.05 -15.25 -11.19
CA ILE A 91 -14.07 -14.51 -10.44
C ILE A 91 -14.64 -15.36 -9.32
N THR A 92 -14.88 -16.66 -9.56
CA THR A 92 -15.42 -17.56 -8.54
C THR A 92 -14.47 -17.67 -7.35
N CYS A 93 -13.17 -17.87 -7.59
CA CYS A 93 -12.16 -17.90 -6.52
C CYS A 93 -12.01 -16.52 -5.84
N ALA A 94 -12.09 -15.43 -6.59
CA ALA A 94 -12.03 -14.07 -6.03
C ALA A 94 -13.22 -13.79 -5.10
N LEU A 95 -14.43 -14.22 -5.45
CA LEU A 95 -15.62 -14.05 -4.60
C LEU A 95 -15.63 -15.00 -3.40
N LEU A 96 -15.19 -16.25 -3.58
CA LEU A 96 -15.21 -17.26 -2.51
C LEU A 96 -14.05 -17.13 -1.51
N PHE A 97 -12.88 -16.65 -1.94
CA PHE A 97 -11.70 -16.56 -1.08
C PHE A 97 -11.17 -15.14 -0.96
N GLY A 98 -11.08 -14.39 -2.07
CA GLY A 98 -10.51 -13.04 -2.07
C GLY A 98 -11.34 -12.03 -1.27
N LEU A 99 -12.63 -11.92 -1.57
CA LEU A 99 -13.54 -11.02 -0.90
C LEU A 99 -13.70 -11.32 0.61
N PRO A 100 -13.92 -12.58 1.05
CA PRO A 100 -14.02 -12.85 2.49
C PRO A 100 -12.70 -12.64 3.24
N MET A 101 -11.55 -12.96 2.64
CA MET A 101 -10.24 -12.69 3.28
C MET A 101 -9.98 -11.19 3.44
N THR A 102 -10.22 -10.40 2.41
CA THR A 102 -10.06 -8.94 2.47
C THR A 102 -11.04 -8.29 3.44
N TYR A 103 -12.27 -8.79 3.49
CA TYR A 103 -13.27 -8.35 4.46
C TYR A 103 -12.85 -8.66 5.91
N LEU A 104 -12.31 -9.85 6.18
CA LEU A 104 -11.77 -10.22 7.49
C LEU A 104 -10.62 -9.30 7.91
N GLU A 105 -9.69 -9.02 6.99
CA GLU A 105 -8.58 -8.09 7.22
C GLU A 105 -9.10 -6.70 7.62
N PHE A 106 -10.11 -6.18 6.92
CA PHE A 106 -10.72 -4.90 7.25
C PHE A 106 -11.42 -4.91 8.60
N ILE A 107 -12.18 -5.96 8.95
CA ILE A 107 -12.81 -6.07 10.27
C ILE A 107 -11.77 -6.05 11.36
N ILE A 108 -10.70 -6.85 11.23
CA ILE A 108 -9.63 -6.92 12.21
C ILE A 108 -8.96 -5.56 12.37
N GLY A 109 -8.62 -4.89 11.25
CA GLY A 109 -8.00 -3.56 11.28
C GLY A 109 -8.86 -2.49 11.95
N GLN A 110 -10.17 -2.48 11.70
CA GLN A 110 -11.11 -1.56 12.34
C GLN A 110 -11.38 -1.90 13.81
N TYR A 111 -11.34 -3.18 14.17
CA TYR A 111 -11.56 -3.64 15.54
C TYR A 111 -10.35 -3.32 16.45
N THR A 112 -9.13 -3.62 15.98
CA THR A 112 -7.93 -3.47 16.81
C THR A 112 -7.34 -2.08 16.77
N ASN A 113 -7.68 -1.27 15.76
CA ASN A 113 -7.16 0.08 15.55
C ASN A 113 -5.63 0.17 15.62
N SER A 114 -4.94 -0.94 15.35
CA SER A 114 -3.52 -1.13 15.59
C SER A 114 -2.88 -1.81 14.39
N GLY A 115 -1.57 -1.60 14.18
CA GLY A 115 -0.84 -2.26 13.10
C GLY A 115 -0.86 -3.80 13.24
N PRO A 116 -0.56 -4.54 12.17
CA PRO A 116 -0.61 -6.01 12.16
C PRO A 116 0.31 -6.63 13.23
N SER A 117 1.55 -6.14 13.39
CA SER A 117 2.50 -6.63 14.40
C SER A 117 1.98 -6.52 15.84
N MET A 118 1.32 -5.40 16.17
CA MET A 118 0.76 -5.18 17.51
C MET A 118 -0.54 -5.97 17.71
N THR A 119 -1.37 -6.07 16.68
CA THR A 119 -2.60 -6.87 16.69
C THR A 119 -2.31 -8.34 17.02
N PHE A 120 -1.38 -8.98 16.30
CA PHE A 120 -1.03 -10.37 16.58
C PHE A 120 -0.38 -10.55 17.96
N ARG A 121 0.41 -9.58 18.45
CA ARG A 121 0.98 -9.64 19.80
C ARG A 121 -0.09 -9.63 20.89
N ASN A 122 -1.15 -8.83 20.73
CA ASN A 122 -2.16 -8.63 21.77
C ASN A 122 -3.24 -9.72 21.81
N TYR A 123 -3.67 -10.24 20.65
CA TYR A 123 -4.75 -11.22 20.57
C TYR A 123 -4.24 -12.66 20.44
N PHE A 124 -3.15 -12.88 19.71
CA PHE A 124 -2.63 -14.22 19.39
C PHE A 124 -1.11 -14.30 19.56
N PRO A 125 -0.59 -14.29 20.81
CA PRO A 125 0.84 -14.19 21.07
C PRO A 125 1.66 -15.34 20.47
N ALA A 126 1.06 -16.53 20.26
CA ALA A 126 1.71 -17.65 19.57
C ALA A 126 2.00 -17.35 18.08
N PHE A 127 1.20 -16.48 17.46
CA PHE A 127 1.30 -16.10 16.04
C PHE A 127 1.95 -14.72 15.83
N GLN A 128 2.67 -14.20 16.84
CA GLN A 128 3.33 -12.90 16.75
C GLN A 128 4.26 -12.76 15.53
N GLY A 129 4.91 -13.85 15.11
CA GLY A 129 5.79 -13.87 13.93
C GLY A 129 5.07 -13.49 12.64
N ILE A 130 3.76 -13.79 12.52
CA ILE A 130 2.97 -13.47 11.33
C ILE A 130 2.85 -11.95 11.15
N GLY A 131 2.62 -11.20 12.24
CA GLY A 131 2.50 -9.75 12.16
C GLY A 131 3.79 -9.06 11.68
N TRP A 132 4.95 -9.55 12.14
CA TRP A 132 6.24 -9.08 11.64
C TRP A 132 6.50 -9.47 10.19
N ALA A 133 6.15 -10.70 9.79
CA ALA A 133 6.26 -11.14 8.41
C ALA A 133 5.41 -10.29 7.46
N MET A 134 4.16 -9.98 7.84
CA MET A 134 3.28 -9.11 7.06
C MET A 134 3.88 -7.71 6.86
N THR A 135 4.47 -7.15 7.92
CA THR A 135 5.14 -5.84 7.84
C THR A 135 6.35 -5.89 6.91
N LEU A 136 7.19 -6.91 7.03
CA LEU A 136 8.39 -7.07 6.20
C LEU A 136 8.03 -7.23 4.71
N ILE A 137 7.04 -8.08 4.40
CA ILE A 137 6.55 -8.27 3.02
C ILE A 137 6.03 -6.95 2.44
N SER A 138 5.22 -6.22 3.21
CA SER A 138 4.69 -4.91 2.79
C SER A 138 5.80 -3.89 2.51
N THR A 139 6.84 -3.83 3.36
CA THR A 139 7.99 -2.95 3.15
C THR A 139 8.78 -3.34 1.90
N THR A 140 9.05 -4.64 1.69
CA THR A 140 9.75 -5.12 0.49
C THR A 140 8.97 -4.78 -0.78
N LEU A 141 7.65 -4.96 -0.79
CA LEU A 141 6.79 -4.59 -1.91
C LEU A 141 6.84 -3.08 -2.17
N SER A 142 6.79 -2.25 -1.12
CA SER A 142 6.86 -0.79 -1.26
C SER A 142 8.14 -0.34 -1.96
N VAL A 143 9.30 -0.89 -1.56
CA VAL A 143 10.59 -0.58 -2.20
C VAL A 143 10.60 -1.01 -3.67
N TYR A 144 10.15 -2.24 -3.95
CA TYR A 144 10.10 -2.78 -5.31
C TYR A 144 9.20 -1.95 -6.23
N TYR A 145 7.99 -1.61 -5.79
CA TYR A 145 7.04 -0.83 -6.59
C TYR A 145 7.50 0.62 -6.79
N THR A 146 8.20 1.22 -5.83
CA THR A 146 8.75 2.57 -5.98
C THR A 146 9.76 2.64 -7.14
N VAL A 147 10.59 1.60 -7.33
CA VAL A 147 11.53 1.52 -8.46
C VAL A 147 10.78 1.48 -9.80
N ILE A 148 9.70 0.69 -9.90
CA ILE A 148 8.89 0.61 -11.13
C ILE A 148 8.24 1.95 -11.45
N ILE A 149 7.71 2.64 -10.44
CA ILE A 149 7.12 3.98 -10.60
C ILE A 149 8.20 4.98 -11.04
N ALA A 150 9.41 4.89 -10.48
CA ALA A 150 10.53 5.74 -10.88
C ALA A 150 10.90 5.55 -12.36
N TRP A 151 10.98 4.30 -12.84
CA TRP A 151 11.18 4.03 -14.27
C TRP A 151 10.05 4.59 -15.12
N SER A 152 8.80 4.40 -14.71
CA SER A 152 7.63 4.97 -15.40
C SER A 152 7.72 6.50 -15.49
N GLY A 153 8.21 7.16 -14.43
CA GLY A 153 8.47 8.60 -14.40
C GLY A 153 9.56 9.05 -15.38
N VAL A 154 10.65 8.27 -15.53
CA VAL A 154 11.70 8.54 -16.53
C VAL A 154 11.13 8.47 -17.95
N TYR A 155 10.36 7.43 -18.26
CA TYR A 155 9.71 7.32 -19.57
C TYR A 155 8.71 8.46 -19.80
N MET A 156 7.90 8.81 -18.80
CA MET A 156 6.96 9.92 -18.90
C MET A 156 7.67 11.27 -19.13
N ALA A 157 8.79 11.51 -18.46
CA ALA A 157 9.61 12.70 -18.67
C ALA A 157 10.24 12.73 -20.08
N SER A 158 10.68 11.57 -20.60
CA SER A 158 11.19 11.48 -21.98
C SER A 158 10.12 11.80 -23.03
N ILE A 159 8.86 11.41 -22.78
CA ILE A 159 7.72 11.77 -23.64
C ILE A 159 7.44 13.27 -23.56
N TYR A 160 7.38 13.83 -22.35
CA TYR A 160 7.10 15.27 -22.16
C TYR A 160 8.18 16.17 -22.78
N THR A 161 9.45 15.75 -22.71
CA THR A 161 10.57 16.48 -23.33
C THR A 161 10.67 16.27 -24.85
N GLY A 162 9.79 15.46 -25.45
CA GLY A 162 9.78 15.17 -26.89
C GLY A 162 10.90 14.21 -27.33
N ASN A 163 11.70 13.68 -26.41
CA ASN A 163 12.76 12.71 -26.67
C ASN A 163 12.19 11.29 -26.78
N ILE A 164 11.12 11.10 -27.55
CA ILE A 164 10.53 9.77 -27.78
C ILE A 164 11.34 8.94 -28.78
N GLU A 165 12.11 9.60 -29.64
CA GLU A 165 12.92 8.93 -30.67
C GLU A 165 14.04 8.08 -30.08
N THR A 166 14.50 8.39 -28.87
CA THR A 166 15.56 7.63 -28.17
C THR A 166 15.15 6.18 -27.92
N TRP A 167 13.87 5.88 -27.76
CA TRP A 167 13.38 4.52 -27.54
C TRP A 167 12.87 3.84 -28.82
N GLY A 168 12.62 4.61 -29.89
CA GLY A 168 12.16 4.10 -31.18
C GLY A 168 13.28 3.84 -32.19
N ARG A 169 14.46 4.42 -31.98
CA ARG A 169 15.65 4.25 -32.83
C ARG A 169 16.70 3.40 -32.13
N CYS A 170 17.50 2.71 -32.92
CA CYS A 170 18.59 1.91 -32.38
C CYS A 170 19.97 2.58 -32.40
N ASP A 171 20.06 3.84 -32.81
CA ASP A 171 21.30 4.63 -32.83
C ASP A 171 21.57 5.33 -31.49
N ASN A 172 21.62 4.55 -30.40
CA ASN A 172 21.94 5.08 -29.07
C ASN A 172 23.19 4.43 -28.50
N ALA A 173 23.87 5.15 -27.60
CA ALA A 173 25.12 4.71 -26.97
C ALA A 173 24.99 3.45 -26.09
N TRP A 174 23.77 3.08 -25.69
CA TRP A 174 23.49 1.90 -24.88
C TRP A 174 23.09 0.67 -25.71
N ASN A 175 22.89 0.82 -27.02
CA ASN A 175 22.55 -0.29 -27.90
C ASN A 175 23.80 -1.02 -28.38
N SER A 176 23.69 -2.33 -28.58
CA SER A 176 24.81 -3.15 -29.06
C SER A 176 24.95 -3.06 -30.58
N ASP A 177 26.18 -3.22 -31.09
CA ASP A 177 26.49 -3.12 -32.53
C ASP A 177 25.63 -4.04 -33.41
N SER A 178 25.27 -5.24 -32.91
CA SER A 178 24.42 -6.20 -33.63
C SER A 178 23.00 -5.70 -33.86
N GLU A 179 22.46 -4.91 -32.92
CA GLU A 179 21.13 -4.33 -33.05
C GLU A 179 21.20 -3.16 -34.04
N GLN A 180 22.16 -2.25 -33.89
CA GLN A 180 22.33 -1.11 -34.82
C GLN A 180 22.41 -1.56 -36.29
N VAL A 181 23.21 -2.59 -36.57
CA VAL A 181 23.38 -3.16 -37.90
C VAL A 181 22.06 -3.76 -38.44
N ALA A 182 21.28 -4.46 -37.61
CA ALA A 182 20.01 -5.05 -38.01
C ALA A 182 18.96 -3.98 -38.39
N TYR A 183 18.90 -2.86 -37.65
CA TYR A 183 17.99 -1.76 -37.97
C TYR A 183 18.37 -1.05 -39.27
N THR A 184 19.67 -0.85 -39.55
CA THR A 184 20.11 -0.28 -40.83
C THR A 184 19.69 -1.16 -42.01
N TYR A 185 19.84 -2.48 -41.91
CA TYR A 185 19.41 -3.40 -42.96
C TYR A 185 17.90 -3.38 -43.22
N LEU A 186 17.08 -3.26 -42.17
CA LEU A 186 15.63 -3.20 -42.30
C LEU A 186 15.12 -1.84 -42.81
N SER A 187 15.85 -0.74 -42.60
CA SER A 187 15.47 0.60 -43.09
C SER A 187 15.78 0.85 -44.57
N HIS A 188 16.55 -0.04 -45.21
CA HIS A 188 16.98 0.07 -46.61
C HIS A 188 16.09 -0.73 -47.60
N TYR A 189 15.03 -1.40 -47.12
CA TYR A 189 13.98 -2.04 -47.91
C TYR A 189 12.64 -1.34 -47.67
#